data_AF-A0A3B0XPH1-F1
#
_entry.id   AF-A0A3B0XPH1-F1
#
_cell.length_a   1.000
_cell.length_b   1.000
_cell.length_c   1.000
_cell.angle_alpha   90.00
_cell.angle_beta   90.00
_cell.angle_gamma   90.00
#
_symmetry.space_group_name_H-M   'P 1'
#
loop_
_entity.id
_entity.type
_entity.pdbx_description
1 polymer ?
#
loop_
_entity_poly.entity_id
_entity_poly.type
_entity_poly.pdbx_seq_one_letter_code
_entity_poly.pdbx_strand_id
1 'polypeptide(L)'
;MKNHITYAIFGLLTGLVMSFIGFTDFNEVHKMFTLSDFRLIFAFMGAVGLLAMGFAILDYKKQIPKKKYNKGTVPGSVLFGIGWAITGACPIIAMIQLGEGKMAALLVIFGIYFGTWAFRRLVSGGAIGIDTGVCGE
;
A
#
# COMPACT_ATOMS: atom_id res chain seq x y z
N MET A 1 4.00 24.07 8.92
CA MET A 1 3.12 24.42 7.77
C MET A 1 3.74 24.15 6.40
N LYS A 2 4.99 24.51 6.12
CA LYS A 2 5.65 24.25 4.81
C LYS A 2 5.57 22.78 4.37
N ASN A 3 5.70 21.85 5.31
CA ASN A 3 5.69 20.41 5.02
C ASN A 3 4.30 19.87 4.62
N HIS A 4 3.19 20.41 5.14
CA HIS A 4 1.84 19.92 4.79
C HIS A 4 1.49 20.20 3.32
N ILE A 5 1.88 21.36 2.82
CA ILE A 5 1.69 21.73 1.42
C ILE A 5 2.57 20.85 0.53
N THR A 6 3.81 20.57 0.93
CA THR A 6 4.68 19.62 0.22
C THR A 6 4.05 18.23 0.15
N TYR A 7 3.51 17.71 1.26
CA TYR A 7 2.83 16.40 1.25
C TYR A 7 1.57 16.38 0.38
N ALA A 8 0.77 17.46 0.40
CA ALA A 8 -0.40 17.57 -0.46
C ALA A 8 -0.02 17.56 -1.95
N ILE A 9 1.02 18.31 -2.34
CA ILE A 9 1.52 18.34 -3.72
C ILE A 9 2.04 16.96 -4.14
N PHE A 10 2.83 16.29 -3.30
CA PHE A 10 3.32 14.93 -3.59
C PHE A 10 2.17 13.91 -3.71
N GLY A 11 1.16 13.99 -2.85
CA GLY A 11 -0.03 13.15 -2.92
C GLY A 11 -0.81 13.36 -4.21
N LEU A 12 -1.01 14.62 -4.60
CA LEU A 12 -1.74 14.99 -5.81
C LEU A 12 -0.98 14.56 -7.08
N LEU A 13 0.35 14.79 -7.12
CA LEU A 13 1.20 14.31 -8.21
C LEU A 13 1.18 12.78 -8.33
N THR A 14 1.28 12.07 -7.22
CA THR A 14 1.27 10.60 -7.22
C THR A 14 -0.08 10.06 -7.68
N GLY A 15 -1.19 10.65 -7.22
CA GLY A 15 -2.54 10.29 -7.65
C GLY A 15 -2.77 10.56 -9.13
N LEU A 16 -2.31 11.70 -9.64
CA LEU A 16 -2.43 12.09 -11.03
C LEU A 16 -1.63 11.15 -11.94
N VAL A 17 -0.38 10.84 -11.60
CA VAL A 17 0.45 9.87 -12.34
C VAL A 17 -0.21 8.49 -12.38
N MET A 18 -0.74 8.01 -11.24
CA MET A 18 -1.39 6.70 -11.19
C MET A 18 -2.71 6.64 -11.98
N SER A 19 -3.50 7.71 -11.97
CA SER A 19 -4.70 7.85 -12.80
C SER A 19 -4.34 7.83 -14.30
N PHE A 20 -3.28 8.55 -14.70
CA PHE A 20 -2.80 8.53 -16.09
C PHE A 20 -2.26 7.17 -16.56
N ILE A 21 -1.69 6.36 -15.67
CA ILE A 21 -1.20 5.03 -16.01
C ILE A 21 -2.36 4.01 -16.07
N GLY A 22 -3.55 4.33 -15.56
CA GLY A 22 -4.71 3.43 -15.55
C GLY A 22 -4.64 2.34 -14.47
N PHE A 23 -3.77 2.49 -13.47
CA PHE A 23 -3.67 1.55 -12.34
C PHE A 23 -4.91 1.56 -11.43
N THR A 24 -5.83 2.51 -11.62
CA THR A 24 -7.10 2.63 -10.90
C THR A 24 -8.20 1.72 -11.46
N ASP A 25 -7.98 1.02 -12.56
CA ASP A 25 -8.93 0.06 -13.13
C ASP A 25 -8.58 -1.39 -12.82
N PHE A 26 -9.55 -2.08 -12.22
CA PHE A 26 -9.45 -3.51 -11.89
C PHE A 26 -9.19 -4.39 -13.11
N ASN A 27 -9.78 -4.06 -14.25
CA ASN A 27 -9.60 -4.81 -15.48
C ASN A 27 -8.16 -4.72 -16.00
N GLU A 28 -7.51 -3.57 -15.82
CA GLU A 28 -6.12 -3.35 -16.24
C GLU A 28 -5.17 -4.16 -15.35
N VAL A 29 -5.40 -4.13 -14.03
CA VAL A 29 -4.65 -4.94 -13.05
C VAL A 29 -4.86 -6.44 -13.29
N HIS A 30 -6.08 -6.88 -13.61
CA HIS A 30 -6.36 -8.27 -13.92
C HIS A 30 -5.62 -8.74 -15.18
N LYS A 31 -5.63 -7.95 -16.27
CA LYS A 31 -4.87 -8.24 -17.50
C LYS A 31 -3.37 -8.33 -17.25
N MET A 32 -2.86 -7.57 -16.28
CA MET A 32 -1.47 -7.64 -15.85
C MET A 32 -1.13 -9.02 -15.23
N PHE A 33 -2.05 -9.58 -14.43
CA PHE A 33 -1.88 -10.92 -13.84
C PHE A 33 -2.08 -12.06 -14.84
N THR A 34 -2.91 -11.86 -15.87
CA THR A 34 -3.12 -12.82 -16.96
C THR A 34 -1.99 -12.79 -18.01
N LEU A 35 -0.97 -11.93 -17.82
CA LEU A 35 0.17 -11.74 -18.75
C LEU A 35 -0.25 -11.30 -20.17
N SER A 36 -1.43 -10.72 -20.31
CA SER A 36 -1.93 -10.24 -21.61
C SER A 36 -1.32 -8.90 -22.03
N ASP A 37 -0.89 -8.09 -21.05
CA ASP A 37 -0.29 -6.77 -21.30
C ASP A 37 1.03 -6.61 -20.52
N PHE A 38 2.14 -6.56 -21.25
CA PHE A 38 3.47 -6.41 -20.67
C PHE A 38 3.79 -4.96 -20.29
N ARG A 39 3.06 -3.96 -20.80
CA ARG A 39 3.36 -2.55 -20.57
C ARG A 39 3.23 -2.18 -19.09
N LEU A 40 2.18 -2.66 -18.45
CA LEU A 40 1.89 -2.38 -17.04
C LEU A 40 2.88 -3.11 -16.10
N ILE A 41 3.30 -4.33 -16.48
CA ILE A 41 4.31 -5.12 -15.77
C ILE A 41 5.67 -4.41 -15.79
N PHE A 42 6.13 -3.97 -16.98
CA PHE A 42 7.40 -3.26 -17.09
C PHE A 42 7.37 -1.91 -16.36
N ALA A 43 6.25 -1.18 -16.41
CA ALA A 43 6.08 0.05 -15.65
C ALA A 43 6.19 -0.19 -14.13
N PHE A 44 5.52 -1.22 -13.62
CA PHE A 44 5.58 -1.60 -12.20
C PHE A 44 6.98 -2.04 -11.79
N MET A 45 7.61 -2.94 -12.56
CA MET A 45 8.95 -3.46 -12.28
C MET A 45 10.01 -2.34 -12.35
N GLY A 46 9.89 -1.43 -13.32
CA GLY A 46 10.74 -0.25 -13.45
C GLY A 46 10.59 0.71 -12.27
N ALA A 47 9.35 1.00 -11.84
CA ALA A 47 9.09 1.84 -10.69
C ALA A 47 9.66 1.25 -9.39
N VAL A 48 9.43 -0.05 -9.14
CA VAL A 48 9.98 -0.76 -7.97
C VAL A 48 11.51 -0.79 -8.02
N GLY A 49 12.11 -1.04 -9.19
CA GLY A 49 13.56 -1.05 -9.37
C GLY A 49 14.18 0.32 -9.12
N LEU A 50 13.59 1.40 -9.64
CA LEU A 50 14.03 2.78 -9.40
C LEU A 50 13.92 3.16 -7.92
N LEU A 51 12.83 2.79 -7.26
CA LEU A 51 12.67 3.01 -5.82
C LEU A 51 13.70 2.24 -5.01
N ALA A 52 13.94 0.96 -5.34
CA ALA A 52 14.94 0.14 -4.65
C ALA A 52 16.34 0.72 -4.79
N MET A 53 16.72 1.16 -6.00
CA MET A 53 18.00 1.84 -6.24
C MET A 53 18.07 3.18 -5.50
N GLY A 54 17.01 3.98 -5.54
CA GLY A 54 16.92 5.25 -4.83
C GLY A 54 17.10 5.07 -3.33
N PHE A 55 16.39 4.13 -2.72
CA PHE A 55 16.54 3.79 -1.31
C PHE A 55 17.94 3.26 -0.98
N ALA A 56 18.55 2.44 -1.85
CA ALA A 56 19.93 1.97 -1.63
C ALA A 56 20.95 3.12 -1.61
N ILE A 57 20.79 4.11 -2.49
CA ILE A 57 21.65 5.30 -2.54
C ILE A 57 21.43 6.21 -1.32
N LEU A 58 20.18 6.38 -0.88
CA LEU A 58 19.86 7.16 0.32
C LEU A 58 20.30 6.45 1.62
N ASP A 59 20.21 5.13 1.67
CA ASP A 59 20.63 4.32 2.84
C ASP A 59 22.15 4.36 3.06
N TYR A 60 22.94 4.66 2.02
CA TYR A 60 24.37 4.94 2.14
C TYR A 60 24.68 6.08 3.13
N LYS A 61 23.75 7.03 3.31
CA LYS A 61 23.88 8.13 4.30
C LYS A 61 23.37 7.78 5.71
N LYS A 62 22.96 6.53 5.99
CA LYS A 62 22.60 5.99 7.33
C LYS A 62 21.56 6.80 8.14
N GLN A 63 20.62 7.48 7.49
CA GLN A 63 19.57 8.25 8.18
C GLN A 63 18.24 7.50 8.33
N ILE A 64 18.15 6.23 7.88
CA ILE A 64 16.88 5.48 7.91
C ILE A 64 16.87 4.55 9.13
N PRO A 65 16.00 4.79 10.13
CA PRO A 65 15.84 3.86 11.25
C PRO A 65 15.31 2.53 10.73
N LYS A 66 16.06 1.45 10.93
CA LYS A 66 15.63 0.10 10.54
C LYS A 66 14.41 -0.29 11.36
N LYS A 67 13.32 -0.66 10.68
CA LYS A 67 12.12 -1.20 11.33
C LYS A 67 12.48 -2.53 12.01
N LYS A 68 12.21 -2.64 13.32
CA LYS A 68 12.40 -3.90 14.05
C LYS A 68 11.46 -4.97 13.48
N TYR A 69 12.02 -6.13 13.14
CA TYR A 69 11.26 -7.27 12.67
C TYR A 69 10.44 -7.86 13.82
N ASN A 70 9.14 -8.09 13.59
CA ASN A 70 8.23 -8.69 14.55
C ASN A 70 7.72 -10.03 13.99
N LYS A 71 7.45 -11.01 14.87
CA LYS A 71 6.81 -12.28 14.52
C LYS A 71 5.46 -12.08 13.82
N GLY A 72 4.75 -10.99 14.12
CA GLY A 72 3.51 -10.61 13.43
C GLY A 72 3.65 -10.11 11.99
N THR A 73 4.88 -9.80 11.52
CA THR A 73 5.08 -9.26 10.17
C THR A 73 4.77 -10.28 9.08
N VAL A 74 5.17 -11.54 9.27
CA VAL A 74 4.91 -12.61 8.30
C VAL A 74 3.41 -12.88 8.12
N PRO A 75 2.63 -13.24 9.16
CA PRO A 75 1.20 -13.50 9.00
C PRO A 75 0.43 -12.25 8.51
N GLY A 76 0.83 -11.05 8.95
CA GLY A 76 0.24 -9.81 8.46
C GLY A 76 0.50 -9.57 6.96
N SER A 77 1.73 -9.81 6.50
CA SER A 77 2.08 -9.66 5.07
C SER A 77 1.34 -10.64 4.16
N VAL A 78 1.15 -11.89 4.61
CA VAL A 78 0.38 -12.90 3.88
C VAL A 78 -1.09 -12.51 3.78
N LEU A 79 -1.72 -12.12 4.90
CA LEU A 79 -3.12 -11.70 4.91
C LEU A 79 -3.35 -10.46 4.04
N PHE A 80 -2.43 -9.50 4.10
CA PHE A 80 -2.47 -8.30 3.26
C PHE A 80 -2.31 -8.64 1.77
N GLY A 81 -1.37 -9.54 1.43
CA GLY A 81 -1.16 -10.00 0.06
C GLY A 81 -2.38 -10.73 -0.52
N ILE A 82 -3.01 -11.61 0.27
CA ILE A 82 -4.25 -12.31 -0.12
C ILE A 82 -5.38 -11.29 -0.34
N GLY A 83 -5.53 -10.32 0.56
CA GLY A 83 -6.50 -9.24 0.41
C GLY A 83 -6.29 -8.48 -0.90
N TRP A 84 -5.06 -8.07 -1.19
CA TRP A 84 -4.72 -7.37 -2.44
C TRP A 84 -4.96 -8.22 -3.70
N ALA A 85 -4.71 -9.54 -3.65
CA ALA A 85 -4.98 -10.44 -4.77
C ALA A 85 -6.48 -10.57 -5.08
N ILE A 86 -7.33 -10.58 -4.04
CA ILE A 86 -8.79 -10.65 -4.19
C ILE A 86 -9.35 -9.31 -4.66
N THR A 87 -8.89 -8.21 -4.06
CA THR A 87 -9.45 -6.87 -4.30
C THR A 87 -8.70 -6.08 -5.35
N GLY A 88 -7.63 -6.57 -5.98
CA GLY A 88 -6.89 -5.86 -7.03
C GLY A 88 -6.46 -4.42 -6.70
N ALA A 89 -6.56 -4.00 -5.44
CA ALA A 89 -6.54 -2.61 -5.03
C ALA A 89 -5.73 -2.48 -3.74
N CYS A 90 -4.71 -1.63 -3.79
CA CYS A 90 -3.89 -1.31 -2.62
C CYS A 90 -4.47 -0.06 -1.92
N PRO A 91 -4.09 0.25 -0.67
CA PRO A 91 -4.65 1.39 0.07
C PRO A 91 -4.47 2.73 -0.67
N ILE A 92 -3.42 2.87 -1.48
CA ILE A 92 -3.18 4.06 -2.31
C ILE A 92 -4.19 4.11 -3.46
N ILE A 93 -4.38 3.00 -4.18
CA ILE A 93 -5.33 2.92 -5.30
C ILE A 93 -6.77 3.16 -4.82
N ALA A 94 -7.12 2.68 -3.62
CA ALA A 94 -8.43 2.93 -3.02
C ALA A 94 -8.68 4.43 -2.77
N MET A 95 -7.68 5.18 -2.30
CA MET A 95 -7.80 6.64 -2.12
C MET A 95 -7.96 7.38 -3.46
N ILE A 96 -7.27 6.94 -4.51
CA ILE A 96 -7.36 7.57 -5.84
C ILE A 96 -8.72 7.24 -6.47
N GLN A 97 -9.18 6.00 -6.38
CA GLN A 97 -10.49 5.58 -6.86
C GLN A 97 -11.65 6.32 -6.17
N LEU A 98 -11.52 6.68 -4.88
CA LEU A 98 -12.46 7.60 -4.25
C LEU A 98 -12.48 8.97 -4.93
N GLY A 99 -11.32 9.50 -5.28
CA GLY A 99 -11.19 10.78 -6.00
C GLY A 99 -11.78 10.73 -7.41
N GLU A 100 -11.73 9.57 -8.08
CA GLU A 100 -12.37 9.32 -9.37
C GLU A 100 -13.87 9.00 -9.28
N GLY A 101 -14.42 8.86 -8.07
CA GLY A 101 -15.85 8.58 -7.85
C GLY A 101 -16.26 7.11 -8.03
N LYS A 102 -15.32 6.16 -8.00
CA LYS A 102 -15.65 4.73 -8.11
C LYS A 102 -16.23 4.20 -6.79
N MET A 103 -17.47 3.70 -6.84
CA MET A 103 -18.19 3.12 -5.70
C MET A 103 -17.43 1.96 -5.03
N ALA A 104 -16.61 1.22 -5.79
CA ALA A 104 -15.80 0.12 -5.26
C ALA A 104 -14.81 0.55 -4.17
N ALA A 105 -14.33 1.80 -4.18
CA ALA A 105 -13.37 2.28 -3.19
C ALA A 105 -13.97 2.43 -1.79
N LEU A 106 -15.28 2.71 -1.67
CA LEU A 106 -15.95 2.78 -0.37
C LEU A 106 -15.89 1.44 0.37
N LEU A 107 -16.11 0.33 -0.34
CA LEU A 107 -16.06 -1.02 0.24
C LEU A 107 -14.64 -1.39 0.69
N VAL A 108 -13.63 -1.05 -0.11
CA VAL A 108 -12.22 -1.31 0.25
C VAL A 108 -11.82 -0.50 1.47
N ILE A 109 -12.20 0.77 1.54
CA ILE A 109 -11.87 1.64 2.68
C ILE A 109 -12.59 1.18 3.94
N PHE A 110 -13.87 0.78 3.83
CA PHE A 110 -14.59 0.20 4.95
C PHE A 110 -13.93 -1.10 5.44
N GLY A 111 -13.47 -1.94 4.51
CA GLY A 111 -12.71 -3.16 4.82
C GLY A 111 -11.38 -2.86 5.52
N ILE A 112 -10.64 -1.84 5.07
CA ILE A 112 -9.39 -1.40 5.72
C ILE A 112 -9.69 -0.88 7.14
N TYR A 113 -10.71 -0.05 7.29
CA TYR A 113 -11.10 0.51 8.58
C TYR A 113 -11.53 -0.58 9.57
N PHE A 114 -12.41 -1.48 9.14
CA PHE A 114 -12.88 -2.58 9.98
C PHE A 114 -11.77 -3.60 10.27
N GLY A 115 -10.91 -3.91 9.29
CA GLY A 115 -9.78 -4.81 9.44
C GLY A 115 -8.74 -4.27 10.42
N THR A 116 -8.40 -2.99 10.34
CA THR A 116 -7.49 -2.33 11.30
C THR A 116 -8.09 -2.23 12.70
N TRP A 117 -9.39 -1.95 12.81
CA TRP A 117 -10.10 -1.94 14.08
C TRP A 117 -10.12 -3.34 14.73
N ALA A 118 -10.46 -4.38 13.96
CA ALA A 118 -10.49 -5.76 14.43
C ALA A 118 -9.09 -6.23 14.84
N PHE A 119 -8.06 -5.92 14.04
CA PHE A 119 -6.67 -6.21 14.37
C PHE A 119 -6.27 -5.54 15.70
N ARG A 120 -6.57 -4.24 15.86
CA ARG A 120 -6.28 -3.52 17.11
C ARG A 120 -7.01 -4.12 18.31
N ARG A 121 -8.28 -4.53 18.16
CA ARG A 121 -9.07 -5.07 19.27
C ARG A 121 -8.68 -6.48 19.68
N LEU A 122 -8.34 -7.34 18.71
CA LEU A 122 -8.06 -8.77 18.93
C LEU A 122 -6.58 -9.05 19.22
N VAL A 123 -5.67 -8.37 18.49
CA VAL A 123 -4.22 -8.62 18.60
C VAL A 123 -3.60 -7.70 19.66
N SER A 124 -3.92 -6.41 19.66
CA SER A 124 -3.38 -5.45 20.64
C SER A 124 -4.06 -5.55 22.01
N GLY A 125 -5.29 -6.08 22.08
CA GLY A 125 -6.13 -6.15 23.29
C GLY A 125 -5.97 -7.42 24.14
N GLY A 126 -5.03 -8.31 23.82
CA GLY A 126 -4.63 -9.41 24.72
C GLY A 126 -5.13 -10.83 24.40
N ALA A 127 -5.71 -11.10 23.22
CA ALA A 127 -6.17 -12.46 22.88
C ALA A 127 -5.13 -13.31 22.11
N ILE A 128 -4.17 -12.68 21.43
CA ILE A 128 -3.21 -13.37 20.56
C ILE A 128 -1.83 -12.74 20.77
N GLY A 129 -0.93 -13.44 21.48
CA GLY A 129 0.41 -12.97 21.87
C GLY A 129 1.43 -12.85 20.71
N ILE A 130 0.99 -12.34 19.58
CA ILE A 130 1.79 -12.12 18.36
C ILE A 130 2.42 -10.71 18.37
N ASP A 131 1.91 -9.80 19.19
CA ASP A 131 2.43 -8.44 19.29
C ASP A 131 3.65 -8.37 20.24
N THR A 132 4.85 -8.19 19.69
CA THR A 132 6.05 -7.89 20.48
C THR A 132 6.14 -6.41 20.90
N GLY A 133 5.00 -5.74 21.12
CA GLY A 133 4.93 -4.36 21.59
C GLY A 133 5.45 -3.33 20.58
N VAL A 134 5.11 -3.49 19.30
CA VAL A 134 5.56 -2.56 18.23
C VAL A 134 4.45 -1.59 17.82
N CYS A 135 3.19 -1.93 18.11
CA CYS A 135 2.13 -0.93 18.24
C CYS A 135 2.43 -0.13 19.51
N GLY A 136 3.37 0.80 19.39
CA GLY A 136 3.70 1.74 20.46
C GLY A 136 2.43 2.43 20.96
N GLU A 137 2.42 2.60 22.28
CA GLU A 137 1.66 3.64 22.96
C GLU A 137 1.78 4.99 22.23
#